data_AF-A0A2N1R3S6-F1
#
_entry.id   AF-A0A2N1R3S6-F1
#
_cell.length_a   1.000
_cell.length_b   1.000
_cell.length_c   1.000
_cell.angle_alpha   90.00
_cell.angle_beta   90.00
_cell.angle_gamma   90.00
#
_symmetry.space_group_name_H-M   'P 1'
#
loop_
_entity.id
_entity.type
_entity.pdbx_description
1 polymer ?
#
loop_
_entity_poly.entity_id
_entity_poly.type
_entity_poly.pdbx_seq_one_letter_code
_entity_poly.pdbx_strand_id
1 'polypeptide(L)'
;ACAFSERNAKRNKVRPESVDHALFLDGLAGGRFDLVLCNVPAKAGPPVLDRFLRELPGVVSERGWGAVVVVEPIAAAALESILGSGATVVAREAGAGHSAILFRRGTASDASADAGWAALERSEETVRAGRATYRFRGYWGLPEFDTPSFATSLAMDLCEDAMAGSLVRRVAVVNPGPGRIACRIKSRANGAVIDLCGRDALELVATTRNLALAGNQEVPAGMTTASPDGLADASYDLVVEIPDVTPRVDTLAESWAHAARILKSGGSYVAAMPSAVMDRFEKKRPKGFVRITARKKKGFACAAWRLG
;
A
#
# COMPACT_ATOMS: atom_id res chain seq x y z
N ALA A 1 11.90 -1.54 0.67
CA ALA A 1 12.65 -2.15 1.78
C ALA A 1 13.90 -2.88 1.30
N CYS A 2 13.79 -3.85 0.37
CA CYS A 2 14.91 -4.67 -0.11
C CYS A 2 16.12 -3.87 -0.62
N ALA A 3 15.94 -2.90 -1.50
CA ALA A 3 17.05 -2.04 -1.97
C ALA A 3 17.77 -1.29 -0.82
N PHE A 4 17.04 -0.92 0.25
CA PHE A 4 17.63 -0.32 1.44
C PHE A 4 18.39 -1.36 2.28
N SER A 5 17.83 -2.57 2.42
CA SER A 5 18.49 -3.72 3.06
C SER A 5 19.79 -4.09 2.34
N GLU A 6 19.78 -4.18 1.01
CA GLU A 6 20.98 -4.42 0.19
C GLU A 6 22.03 -3.32 0.37
N ARG A 7 21.60 -2.05 0.34
CA ARG A 7 22.49 -0.91 0.58
C ARG A 7 23.12 -0.99 1.97
N ASN A 8 22.36 -1.37 2.99
CA ASN A 8 22.87 -1.52 4.35
C ASN A 8 23.79 -2.74 4.49
N ALA A 9 23.45 -3.86 3.87
CA ALA A 9 24.32 -5.05 3.85
C ALA A 9 25.67 -4.70 3.21
N LYS A 10 25.65 -4.04 2.05
CA LYS A 10 26.85 -3.53 1.38
C LYS A 10 27.68 -2.60 2.26
N ARG A 11 27.03 -1.65 2.96
CA ARG A 11 27.70 -0.73 3.89
C ARG A 11 28.38 -1.44 5.07
N ASN A 12 27.78 -2.54 5.54
CA ASN A 12 28.30 -3.34 6.64
C ASN A 12 29.16 -4.54 6.20
N LYS A 13 29.52 -4.61 4.90
CA LYS A 13 30.31 -5.72 4.33
C LYS A 13 29.66 -7.10 4.51
N VAL A 14 28.34 -7.13 4.65
CA VAL A 14 27.54 -8.36 4.65
C VAL A 14 27.12 -8.63 3.21
N ARG A 15 27.37 -9.86 2.73
CA ARG A 15 26.89 -10.32 1.42
C ARG A 15 25.69 -11.25 1.67
N PRO A 16 24.45 -10.78 1.45
CA PRO A 16 23.30 -11.65 1.56
C PRO A 16 23.35 -12.70 0.44
N GLU A 17 22.93 -13.92 0.74
CA GLU A 17 22.75 -14.98 -0.27
C GLU A 17 21.59 -14.61 -1.22
N SER A 18 20.48 -14.14 -0.66
CA SER A 18 19.33 -13.58 -1.38
C SER A 18 18.76 -12.37 -0.64
N VAL A 19 18.02 -11.54 -1.38
CA VAL A 19 17.16 -10.50 -0.79
C VAL A 19 15.78 -10.61 -1.44
N ASP A 20 14.86 -11.18 -0.68
CA ASP A 20 13.52 -11.49 -1.17
C ASP A 20 12.48 -10.49 -0.66
N HIS A 21 11.40 -10.33 -1.44
CA HIS A 21 10.25 -9.52 -1.06
C HIS A 21 9.16 -10.42 -0.49
N ALA A 22 8.68 -10.08 0.71
CA ALA A 22 7.55 -10.75 1.33
C ALA A 22 6.64 -9.71 1.98
N LEU A 23 5.34 -10.00 1.98
CA LEU A 23 4.36 -9.27 2.78
C LEU A 23 4.09 -10.09 4.03
N PHE A 24 4.57 -9.61 5.18
CA PHE A 24 4.70 -10.44 6.39
C PHE A 24 5.56 -11.68 6.09
N LEU A 25 4.94 -12.87 6.05
CA LEU A 25 5.60 -14.13 5.71
C LEU A 25 5.12 -14.69 4.36
N ASP A 26 4.14 -14.03 3.72
CA ASP A 26 3.61 -14.45 2.44
C ASP A 26 4.73 -14.30 1.38
N GLY A 27 5.06 -15.42 0.72
CA GLY A 27 6.19 -15.51 -0.22
C GLY A 27 7.44 -16.18 0.35
N LEU A 28 7.50 -16.44 1.67
CA LEU A 28 8.60 -17.17 2.33
C LEU A 28 8.26 -18.63 2.62
N ALA A 29 7.22 -19.17 1.98
CA ALA A 29 6.78 -20.55 2.18
C ALA A 29 7.94 -21.54 1.91
N GLY A 30 8.18 -22.44 2.86
CA GLY A 30 9.28 -23.40 2.80
C GLY A 30 10.65 -22.86 3.23
N GLY A 31 10.82 -21.54 3.35
CA GLY A 31 12.04 -20.92 3.86
C GLY A 31 12.32 -21.32 5.32
N ARG A 32 13.59 -21.58 5.62
CA ARG A 32 14.07 -21.85 6.98
C ARG A 32 15.33 -21.03 7.24
N PHE A 33 15.31 -20.25 8.32
CA PHE A 33 16.36 -19.29 8.62
C PHE A 33 17.00 -19.58 9.98
N ASP A 34 18.33 -19.55 10.03
CA ASP A 34 19.08 -19.69 11.28
C ASP A 34 18.96 -18.46 12.19
N LEU A 35 18.57 -17.31 11.62
CA LEU A 35 18.30 -16.08 12.36
C LEU A 35 17.14 -15.33 11.73
N VAL A 36 16.13 -15.03 12.54
CA VAL A 36 14.97 -14.20 12.18
C VAL A 36 14.91 -13.02 13.13
N LEU A 37 14.95 -11.80 12.60
CA LEU A 37 14.88 -10.56 13.38
C LEU A 37 13.68 -9.74 12.90
N CYS A 38 12.81 -9.33 13.82
CA CYS A 38 11.63 -8.54 13.47
C CYS A 38 11.37 -7.40 14.45
N ASN A 39 11.24 -6.18 13.93
CA ASN A 39 10.55 -5.11 14.65
C ASN A 39 9.07 -5.15 14.28
N VAL A 40 8.22 -5.49 15.25
CA VAL A 40 6.82 -5.84 14.99
C VAL A 40 6.00 -4.57 14.70
N PRO A 41 5.26 -4.52 13.59
CA PRO A 41 4.52 -3.32 13.19
C PRO A 41 3.25 -3.14 14.03
N ALA A 42 3.34 -2.34 15.11
CA ALA A 42 2.22 -2.13 16.04
C ALA A 42 0.91 -1.63 15.40
N LYS A 43 0.98 -1.05 14.20
CA LYS A 43 -0.18 -0.52 13.46
C LYS A 43 -0.90 -1.56 12.61
N ALA A 44 -0.39 -2.79 12.52
CA ALA A 44 -0.99 -3.85 11.73
C ALA A 44 -2.32 -4.38 12.31
N GLY A 45 -2.66 -4.02 13.56
CA GLY A 45 -3.90 -4.43 14.21
C GLY A 45 -3.84 -5.83 14.84
N PRO A 46 -4.65 -6.11 15.87
CA PRO A 46 -4.52 -7.35 16.65
C PRO A 46 -4.64 -8.65 15.83
N PRO A 47 -5.62 -8.82 14.90
CA PRO A 47 -5.74 -10.09 14.16
C PRO A 47 -4.54 -10.39 13.26
N VAL A 48 -3.99 -9.36 12.62
CA VAL A 48 -2.81 -9.49 11.75
C VAL A 48 -1.57 -9.81 12.58
N LEU A 49 -1.41 -9.14 13.73
CA LEU A 49 -0.29 -9.39 14.64
C LEU A 49 -0.33 -10.81 15.23
N ASP A 50 -1.49 -11.27 15.67
CA ASP A 50 -1.65 -12.63 16.21
C ASP A 50 -1.29 -13.68 15.16
N ARG A 51 -1.85 -13.56 13.94
CA ARG A 51 -1.49 -14.44 12.81
C ARG A 51 0.01 -14.43 12.56
N PHE A 52 0.58 -13.23 12.34
CA PHE A 52 1.99 -13.08 12.00
C PHE A 52 2.90 -13.72 13.06
N LEU A 53 2.62 -13.48 14.34
CA LEU A 53 3.45 -13.97 15.45
C LEU A 53 3.24 -15.45 15.76
N ARG A 54 2.11 -16.05 15.38
CA ARG A 54 1.92 -17.51 15.39
C ARG A 54 2.67 -18.20 14.26
N GLU A 55 2.75 -17.59 13.09
CA GLU A 55 3.40 -18.17 11.92
C GLU A 55 4.93 -17.96 11.92
N LEU A 56 5.41 -16.84 12.48
CA LEU A 56 6.83 -16.43 12.46
C LEU A 56 7.79 -17.51 13.01
N PRO A 57 7.49 -18.23 14.11
CA PRO A 57 8.37 -19.29 14.59
C PRO A 57 8.49 -20.48 13.64
N GLY A 58 7.56 -20.65 12.72
CA GLY A 58 7.56 -21.69 11.70
C GLY A 58 8.66 -21.55 10.65
N VAL A 59 9.14 -20.33 10.41
CA VAL A 59 10.22 -20.05 9.44
C VAL A 59 11.63 -20.11 10.07
N VAL A 60 11.75 -20.28 11.38
CA VAL A 60 13.04 -20.46 12.07
C VAL A 60 13.53 -21.90 11.86
N SER A 61 14.79 -22.12 11.47
CA SER A 61 15.38 -23.45 11.34
C SER A 61 15.47 -24.17 12.69
N GLU A 62 15.71 -25.49 12.70
CA GLU A 62 15.82 -26.27 13.95
C GLU A 62 16.93 -25.78 14.89
N ARG A 63 18.05 -25.34 14.31
CA ARG A 63 19.18 -24.75 15.05
C ARG A 63 19.07 -23.24 15.23
N GLY A 64 18.08 -22.62 14.59
CA GLY A 64 17.96 -21.19 14.44
C GLY A 64 17.39 -20.47 15.66
N TRP A 65 17.39 -19.15 15.55
CA TRP A 65 16.88 -18.22 16.56
C TRP A 65 15.95 -17.21 15.93
N GLY A 66 14.83 -16.93 16.60
CA GLY A 66 13.96 -15.81 16.29
C GLY A 66 14.04 -14.76 17.40
N ALA A 67 14.13 -13.50 17.04
CA ALA A 67 13.99 -12.39 17.97
C ALA A 67 12.99 -11.37 17.44
N VAL A 68 12.02 -11.01 18.27
CA VAL A 68 11.10 -9.92 17.99
C VAL A 68 11.27 -8.79 18.98
N VAL A 69 11.10 -7.56 18.50
CA VAL A 69 10.96 -6.35 19.30
C VAL A 69 9.54 -5.84 19.14
N VAL A 70 8.82 -5.71 20.25
CA VAL A 70 7.42 -5.30 20.32
C VAL A 70 7.28 -4.10 21.24
N VAL A 71 6.43 -3.15 20.88
CA VAL A 71 6.11 -2.03 21.78
C VAL A 71 5.26 -2.52 22.95
N GLU A 72 5.42 -1.89 24.12
CA GLU A 72 4.84 -2.41 25.36
C GLU A 72 3.32 -2.66 25.33
N PRO A 73 2.47 -1.80 24.71
CA PRO A 73 1.02 -2.01 24.67
C PRO A 73 0.57 -3.33 24.02
N ILE A 74 1.41 -3.96 23.20
CA ILE A 74 1.11 -5.22 22.51
C ILE A 74 2.02 -6.37 22.94
N ALA A 75 2.92 -6.15 23.90
CA ALA A 75 3.96 -7.12 24.25
C ALA A 75 3.39 -8.43 24.85
N ALA A 76 2.37 -8.33 25.70
CA ALA A 76 1.73 -9.49 26.31
C ALA A 76 1.02 -10.36 25.26
N ALA A 77 0.18 -9.75 24.40
CA ALA A 77 -0.49 -10.46 23.32
C ALA A 77 0.52 -11.08 22.33
N ALA A 78 1.61 -10.37 22.02
CA ALA A 78 2.66 -10.90 21.17
C ALA A 78 3.34 -12.14 21.75
N LEU A 79 3.63 -12.13 23.05
CA LEU A 79 4.19 -13.29 23.76
C LEU A 79 3.23 -14.47 23.72
N GLU A 80 1.93 -14.23 23.96
CA GLU A 80 0.90 -15.27 23.89
C GLU A 80 0.80 -15.89 22.49
N SER A 81 0.84 -15.08 21.42
CA SER A 81 0.83 -15.57 20.04
C SER A 81 2.06 -16.43 19.74
N ILE A 82 3.26 -16.01 20.18
CA ILE A 82 4.50 -16.79 20.01
C ILE A 82 4.42 -18.11 20.76
N LEU A 83 4.03 -18.10 22.04
CA LEU A 83 3.86 -19.34 22.82
C LEU A 83 2.80 -20.25 22.20
N GLY A 84 1.71 -19.66 21.68
CA GLY A 84 0.65 -20.37 20.98
C GLY A 84 1.05 -21.01 19.66
N SER A 85 2.24 -20.70 19.12
CA SER A 85 2.83 -21.41 17.99
C SER A 85 3.57 -22.69 18.39
N GLY A 86 3.66 -23.00 19.69
CA GLY A 86 4.52 -24.07 20.21
C GLY A 86 6.00 -23.72 20.26
N ALA A 87 6.38 -22.47 19.98
CA ALA A 87 7.76 -22.00 20.11
C ALA A 87 8.21 -21.98 21.57
N THR A 88 9.48 -22.33 21.80
CA THR A 88 10.12 -22.17 23.11
C THR A 88 10.71 -20.76 23.22
N VAL A 89 10.24 -19.96 24.18
CA VAL A 89 10.83 -18.67 24.52
C VAL A 89 12.06 -18.91 25.40
N VAL A 90 13.22 -18.41 24.96
CA VAL A 90 14.51 -18.63 25.63
C VAL A 90 14.86 -17.46 26.54
N ALA A 91 14.56 -16.24 26.11
CA ALA A 91 14.82 -15.04 26.90
C ALA A 91 13.79 -13.96 26.59
N ARG A 92 13.58 -13.10 27.58
CA ARG A 92 12.76 -11.89 27.45
C ARG A 92 13.46 -10.76 28.17
N GLU A 93 13.51 -9.61 27.53
CA GLU A 93 13.96 -8.36 28.12
C GLU A 93 12.84 -7.32 27.98
N ALA A 94 12.48 -6.67 29.08
CA ALA A 94 11.47 -5.61 29.10
C ALA A 94 12.14 -4.27 29.41
N GLY A 95 11.87 -3.26 28.56
CA GLY A 95 12.33 -1.90 28.73
C GLY A 95 11.16 -0.92 28.85
N ALA A 96 11.46 0.37 29.04
CA ALA A 96 10.45 1.41 29.30
C ALA A 96 9.45 1.66 28.15
N GLY A 97 9.73 1.16 26.94
CA GLY A 97 8.84 1.34 25.79
C GLY A 97 8.74 0.16 24.83
N HIS A 98 9.50 -0.91 25.08
CA HIS A 98 9.51 -2.09 24.24
C HIS A 98 9.95 -3.32 25.03
N SER A 99 9.51 -4.49 24.57
CA SER A 99 9.97 -5.79 25.01
C SER A 99 10.67 -6.50 23.85
N ALA A 100 11.81 -7.14 24.13
CA ALA A 100 12.49 -8.06 23.24
C ALA A 100 12.19 -9.50 23.67
N ILE A 101 11.81 -10.35 22.72
CA ILE A 101 11.47 -11.76 22.95
C ILE A 101 12.34 -12.61 22.04
N LEU A 102 13.17 -13.47 22.64
CA LEU A 102 14.02 -14.44 21.96
C LEU A 102 13.36 -15.83 22.04
N PHE A 103 13.19 -16.49 20.91
CA PHE A 103 12.52 -17.78 20.81
C PHE A 103 13.22 -18.75 19.84
N ARG A 104 12.94 -20.03 20.02
CA ARG A 104 13.29 -21.12 19.09
C ARG A 104 12.13 -21.46 18.18
N ARG A 105 12.40 -22.31 17.20
CA ARG A 105 11.40 -22.84 16.26
C ARG A 105 10.12 -23.28 16.98
N GLY A 106 8.99 -22.93 16.38
CA GLY A 106 7.66 -23.44 16.72
C GLY A 106 7.06 -24.23 15.56
N THR A 107 5.82 -24.67 15.72
CA THR A 107 5.04 -25.25 14.63
C THR A 107 4.51 -24.12 13.74
N ALA A 108 4.86 -24.16 12.45
CA ALA A 108 4.15 -23.37 11.46
C ALA A 108 2.72 -23.92 11.38
N SER A 109 1.70 -23.07 11.45
CA SER A 109 0.37 -23.48 11.01
C SER A 109 0.43 -23.70 9.49
N ASP A 110 -0.07 -24.83 8.99
CA ASP A 110 -0.24 -25.10 7.54
C ASP A 110 -1.40 -24.26 6.94
N ALA A 111 -1.58 -23.03 7.41
CA ALA A 111 -2.61 -22.14 6.92
C ALA A 111 -2.37 -21.85 5.43
N SER A 112 -3.41 -22.07 4.61
CA SER A 112 -3.34 -21.72 3.18
C SER A 112 -3.14 -20.21 3.01
N ALA A 113 -2.52 -19.81 1.91
CA ALA A 113 -2.31 -18.39 1.60
C ALA A 113 -3.61 -17.56 1.65
N ASP A 114 -4.74 -18.16 1.25
CA ASP A 114 -6.07 -17.51 1.30
C ASP A 114 -6.61 -17.33 2.72
N ALA A 115 -6.42 -18.32 3.61
CA ALA A 115 -6.74 -18.16 5.03
C ALA A 115 -5.92 -17.01 5.64
N GLY A 116 -4.73 -16.79 5.11
CA GLY A 116 -3.88 -15.70 5.51
C GLY A 116 -4.49 -14.32 5.29
N TRP A 117 -5.14 -14.09 4.14
CA TRP A 117 -5.66 -12.78 3.78
C TRP A 117 -6.95 -12.40 4.49
N ALA A 118 -7.77 -13.38 4.87
CA ALA A 118 -8.94 -13.14 5.69
C ALA A 118 -8.60 -12.42 7.01
N ALA A 119 -7.42 -12.68 7.59
CA ALA A 119 -6.97 -12.01 8.82
C ALA A 119 -6.63 -10.52 8.62
N LEU A 120 -6.29 -10.11 7.39
CA LEU A 120 -6.04 -8.71 7.06
C LEU A 120 -7.33 -7.95 6.76
N GLU A 121 -8.40 -8.63 6.40
CA GLU A 121 -9.70 -7.99 6.13
C GLU A 121 -10.29 -7.42 7.41
N ARG A 122 -10.77 -6.18 7.34
CA ARG A 122 -11.32 -5.46 8.50
C ARG A 122 -12.79 -5.15 8.35
N SER A 123 -13.22 -4.81 7.14
CA SER A 123 -14.58 -4.37 6.86
C SER A 123 -14.93 -4.76 5.43
N GLU A 124 -16.22 -4.89 5.16
CA GLU A 124 -16.74 -5.00 3.81
C GLU A 124 -17.95 -4.09 3.67
N GLU A 125 -18.01 -3.35 2.57
CA GLU A 125 -19.12 -2.44 2.27
C GLU A 125 -19.49 -2.47 0.79
N THR A 126 -20.75 -2.11 0.51
CA THR A 126 -21.21 -1.80 -0.84
C THR A 126 -21.23 -0.29 -1.02
N VAL A 127 -20.35 0.21 -1.89
CA VAL A 127 -20.16 1.64 -2.13
C VAL A 127 -20.97 2.07 -3.36
N ARG A 128 -21.69 3.19 -3.22
CA ARG A 128 -22.41 3.80 -4.34
C ARG A 128 -21.56 4.84 -5.06
N ALA A 129 -21.48 4.69 -6.39
CA ALA A 129 -20.77 5.56 -7.30
C ALA A 129 -21.70 6.16 -8.36
N GLY A 130 -22.44 7.20 -7.96
CA GLY A 130 -23.52 7.78 -8.75
C GLY A 130 -24.59 6.73 -9.05
N ARG A 131 -24.58 6.21 -10.28
CA ARG A 131 -25.49 5.12 -10.72
C ARG A 131 -24.88 3.72 -10.60
N ALA A 132 -23.56 3.60 -10.45
CA ALA A 132 -22.89 2.32 -10.25
C ALA A 132 -22.83 1.98 -8.76
N THR A 133 -22.68 0.69 -8.45
CA THR A 133 -22.37 0.19 -7.11
C THR A 133 -21.24 -0.82 -7.23
N TYR A 134 -20.33 -0.83 -6.26
CA TYR A 134 -19.24 -1.79 -6.20
C TYR A 134 -18.99 -2.23 -4.75
N ARG A 135 -18.47 -3.45 -4.58
CA ARG A 135 -18.05 -3.95 -3.27
C ARG A 135 -16.62 -3.52 -2.97
N PHE A 136 -16.34 -3.26 -1.70
CA PHE A 136 -15.05 -2.80 -1.23
C PHE A 136 -14.75 -3.42 0.14
N ARG A 137 -13.49 -3.80 0.36
CA ARG A 137 -12.99 -4.27 1.65
C ARG A 137 -11.94 -3.33 2.23
N GLY A 138 -12.09 -3.04 3.51
CA GLY A 138 -11.04 -2.41 4.31
C GLY A 138 -10.02 -3.44 4.78
N TYR A 139 -8.77 -2.99 4.96
CA TYR A 139 -7.69 -3.84 5.43
C TYR A 139 -7.01 -3.24 6.66
N TRP A 140 -6.69 -4.08 7.64
CA TRP A 140 -5.84 -3.73 8.75
C TRP A 140 -4.46 -3.29 8.26
N GLY A 141 -3.88 -2.27 8.92
CA GLY A 141 -2.59 -1.70 8.53
C GLY A 141 -2.66 -0.62 7.44
N LEU A 142 -3.78 -0.50 6.71
CA LEU A 142 -3.99 0.58 5.75
C LEU A 142 -4.90 1.69 6.32
N PRO A 143 -4.72 2.96 5.93
CA PRO A 143 -5.69 3.99 6.25
C PRO A 143 -7.01 3.75 5.50
N GLU A 144 -8.08 4.44 5.91
CA GLU A 144 -9.36 4.45 5.21
C GLU A 144 -10.03 3.07 5.06
N PHE A 145 -9.72 2.13 5.96
CA PHE A 145 -10.34 0.81 5.99
C PHE A 145 -11.87 0.91 6.16
N ASP A 146 -12.40 1.85 6.94
CA ASP A 146 -13.85 2.00 7.17
C ASP A 146 -14.44 3.15 6.36
N THR A 147 -13.78 4.32 6.38
CA THR A 147 -14.31 5.56 5.77
C THR A 147 -13.24 6.23 4.91
N PRO A 148 -13.58 6.70 3.68
CA PRO A 148 -12.64 7.47 2.88
C PRO A 148 -12.23 8.77 3.56
N SER A 149 -10.98 9.19 3.39
CA SER A 149 -10.57 10.53 3.81
C SER A 149 -11.22 11.61 2.93
N PHE A 150 -11.11 12.86 3.37
CA PHE A 150 -11.52 14.01 2.54
C PHE A 150 -10.68 14.11 1.25
N ALA A 151 -9.40 13.74 1.28
CA ALA A 151 -8.55 13.72 0.09
C ALA A 151 -9.04 12.68 -0.92
N THR A 152 -9.26 11.45 -0.47
CA THR A 152 -9.79 10.36 -1.30
C THR A 152 -11.17 10.67 -1.84
N SER A 153 -12.06 11.23 -1.03
CA SER A 153 -13.39 11.66 -1.46
C SER A 153 -13.31 12.71 -2.56
N LEU A 154 -12.46 13.74 -2.39
CA LEU A 154 -12.25 14.75 -3.41
C LEU A 154 -11.65 14.17 -4.69
N ALA A 155 -10.65 13.28 -4.59
CA ALA A 155 -10.03 12.66 -5.74
C ALA A 155 -11.03 11.80 -6.53
N MET A 156 -11.87 11.03 -5.85
CA MET A 156 -12.97 10.27 -6.47
C MET A 156 -13.92 11.16 -7.27
N ASP A 157 -14.33 12.30 -6.70
CA ASP A 157 -15.21 13.26 -7.38
C ASP A 157 -14.52 13.90 -8.58
N LEU A 158 -13.27 14.34 -8.43
CA LEU A 158 -12.53 15.04 -9.49
C LEU A 158 -12.05 14.11 -10.60
N CYS A 159 -11.92 12.81 -10.34
CA CYS A 159 -11.73 11.83 -11.40
C CYS A 159 -12.93 11.84 -12.36
N GLU A 160 -14.17 11.96 -11.87
CA GLU A 160 -15.34 12.03 -12.77
C GLU A 160 -15.28 13.26 -13.68
N ASP A 161 -14.94 14.42 -13.13
CA ASP A 161 -14.73 15.66 -13.90
C ASP A 161 -13.57 15.51 -14.91
N ALA A 162 -12.47 14.87 -14.50
CA ALA A 162 -11.27 14.69 -15.33
C ALA A 162 -11.48 13.71 -16.49
N MET A 163 -12.38 12.74 -16.33
CA MET A 163 -12.76 11.76 -17.35
C MET A 163 -13.87 12.28 -18.28
N ALA A 164 -14.56 13.36 -17.92
CA ALA A 164 -15.67 13.89 -18.70
C ALA A 164 -15.25 14.23 -20.14
N GLY A 165 -16.01 13.72 -21.11
CA GLY A 165 -15.77 13.93 -22.54
C GLY A 165 -14.55 13.19 -23.12
N SER A 166 -13.91 12.29 -22.36
CA SER A 166 -12.73 11.55 -22.81
C SER A 166 -12.94 10.04 -22.69
N LEU A 167 -12.43 9.28 -23.66
CA LEU A 167 -12.42 7.81 -23.58
C LEU A 167 -11.20 7.34 -22.79
N VAL A 168 -11.44 6.97 -21.53
CA VAL A 168 -10.38 6.52 -20.61
C VAL A 168 -10.20 5.01 -20.76
N ARG A 169 -9.05 4.60 -21.29
CA ARG A 169 -8.71 3.19 -21.53
C ARG A 169 -7.61 2.70 -20.60
N ARG A 170 -6.69 3.56 -20.19
CA ARG A 170 -5.58 3.21 -19.30
C ARG A 170 -5.37 4.27 -18.23
N VAL A 171 -5.30 3.83 -16.99
CA VAL A 171 -5.21 4.67 -15.79
C VAL A 171 -4.00 4.24 -14.97
N ALA A 172 -3.24 5.19 -14.44
CA ALA A 172 -2.26 4.94 -13.39
C ALA A 172 -2.77 5.49 -12.06
N VAL A 173 -2.74 4.68 -11.01
CA VAL A 173 -3.03 5.12 -9.64
C VAL A 173 -1.76 4.99 -8.81
N VAL A 174 -1.23 6.13 -8.38
CA VAL A 174 0.01 6.25 -7.59
C VAL A 174 -0.34 6.40 -6.11
N ASN A 175 0.24 5.53 -5.28
CA ASN A 175 -0.09 5.32 -3.86
C ASN A 175 -1.59 5.06 -3.68
N PRO A 176 -2.09 3.89 -4.13
CA PRO A 176 -3.52 3.66 -4.26
C PRO A 176 -4.25 3.48 -2.92
N GLY A 177 -3.54 3.38 -1.79
CA GLY A 177 -4.14 3.05 -0.51
C GLY A 177 -4.83 1.68 -0.57
N PRO A 178 -6.01 1.52 0.05
CA PRO A 178 -6.79 0.30 -0.10
C PRO A 178 -7.56 0.22 -1.44
N GLY A 179 -7.40 1.19 -2.36
CA GLY A 179 -7.94 1.10 -3.72
C GLY A 179 -9.28 1.79 -3.96
N ARG A 180 -9.77 2.63 -3.05
CA ARG A 180 -11.08 3.32 -3.18
C ARG A 180 -11.19 4.12 -4.48
N ILE A 181 -10.16 4.90 -4.82
CA ILE A 181 -10.11 5.68 -6.06
C ILE A 181 -10.10 4.75 -7.27
N ALA A 182 -9.27 3.70 -7.24
CA ALA A 182 -9.16 2.73 -8.33
C ALA A 182 -10.51 2.04 -8.62
N CYS A 183 -11.20 1.55 -7.57
CA CYS A 183 -12.53 0.96 -7.71
C CYS A 183 -13.58 1.97 -8.20
N ARG A 184 -13.52 3.22 -7.72
CA ARG A 184 -14.39 4.29 -8.23
C ARG A 184 -14.17 4.52 -9.72
N ILE A 185 -12.93 4.63 -10.17
CA ILE A 185 -12.60 4.79 -11.58
C ILE A 185 -13.08 3.59 -12.39
N LYS A 186 -12.82 2.36 -11.94
CA LYS A 186 -13.27 1.12 -12.60
C LYS A 186 -14.79 1.08 -12.79
N SER A 187 -15.54 1.53 -11.78
CA SER A 187 -17.01 1.57 -11.83
C SER A 187 -17.57 2.56 -12.87
N ARG A 188 -16.75 3.51 -13.35
CA ARG A 188 -17.15 4.54 -14.33
C ARG A 188 -16.54 4.33 -15.70
N ALA A 189 -15.27 3.97 -15.77
CA ALA A 189 -14.53 3.69 -16.99
C ALA A 189 -14.51 2.18 -17.24
N ASN A 190 -15.65 1.64 -17.68
CA ASN A 190 -15.77 0.20 -17.94
C ASN A 190 -14.75 -0.25 -19.00
N GLY A 191 -14.05 -1.34 -18.73
CA GLY A 191 -12.98 -1.85 -19.60
C GLY A 191 -11.64 -1.12 -19.49
N ALA A 192 -11.51 -0.07 -18.68
CA ALA A 192 -10.21 0.55 -18.45
C ALA A 192 -9.25 -0.41 -17.73
N VAL A 193 -7.99 -0.41 -18.17
CA VAL A 193 -6.85 -1.04 -17.49
C VAL A 193 -6.34 -0.07 -16.43
N ILE A 194 -6.19 -0.56 -15.20
CA ILE A 194 -5.73 0.25 -14.06
C ILE A 194 -4.39 -0.29 -13.59
N ASP A 195 -3.32 0.44 -13.89
CA ASP A 195 -1.98 0.15 -13.40
C ASP A 195 -1.80 0.79 -12.02
N LEU A 196 -1.12 0.07 -11.13
CA LEU A 196 -0.89 0.48 -9.74
C LEU A 196 0.59 0.78 -9.52
N CYS A 197 0.87 1.88 -8.85
CA CYS A 197 2.22 2.30 -8.54
C CYS A 197 2.34 2.69 -7.08
N GLY A 198 3.30 2.15 -6.34
CA GLY A 198 3.48 2.50 -4.93
C GLY A 198 4.52 1.64 -4.23
N ARG A 199 5.09 2.16 -3.14
CA ARG A 199 6.12 1.42 -2.39
C ARG A 199 5.55 0.48 -1.33
N ASP A 200 4.28 0.66 -0.98
CA ASP A 200 3.58 -0.16 0.00
C ASP A 200 2.97 -1.39 -0.66
N ALA A 201 3.55 -2.56 -0.41
CA ALA A 201 3.07 -3.82 -0.98
C ALA A 201 1.65 -4.19 -0.49
N LEU A 202 1.28 -3.81 0.73
CA LEU A 202 -0.06 -4.05 1.25
C LEU A 202 -1.09 -3.22 0.49
N GLU A 203 -0.81 -1.95 0.19
CA GLU A 203 -1.69 -1.10 -0.63
C GLU A 203 -1.91 -1.66 -2.03
N LEU A 204 -0.82 -2.08 -2.69
CA LEU A 204 -0.88 -2.62 -4.05
C LEU A 204 -1.72 -3.90 -4.12
N VAL A 205 -1.48 -4.81 -3.18
CA VAL A 205 -2.21 -6.08 -3.14
C VAL A 205 -3.67 -5.89 -2.69
N ALA A 206 -3.92 -5.05 -1.67
CA ALA A 206 -5.28 -4.69 -1.23
C ALA A 206 -6.08 -4.05 -2.36
N THR A 207 -5.48 -3.12 -3.10
CA THR A 207 -6.12 -2.48 -4.26
C THR A 207 -6.43 -3.49 -5.35
N THR A 208 -5.50 -4.40 -5.65
CA THR A 208 -5.72 -5.46 -6.66
C THR A 208 -6.91 -6.35 -6.28
N ARG A 209 -7.01 -6.76 -5.01
CA ARG A 209 -8.17 -7.52 -4.53
C ARG A 209 -9.47 -6.75 -4.60
N ASN A 210 -9.45 -5.48 -4.20
CA ASN A 210 -10.64 -4.63 -4.27
C ASN A 210 -11.06 -4.33 -5.71
N LEU A 211 -10.15 -4.27 -6.67
CA LEU A 211 -10.47 -4.15 -8.09
C LEU A 211 -11.16 -5.42 -8.62
N ALA A 212 -10.67 -6.60 -8.24
CA ALA A 212 -11.29 -7.88 -8.57
C ALA A 212 -12.69 -8.00 -7.93
N LEU A 213 -12.87 -7.52 -6.70
CA LEU A 213 -14.14 -7.51 -5.99
C LEU A 213 -15.15 -6.50 -6.56
N ALA A 214 -14.66 -5.35 -7.05
CA ALA A 214 -15.48 -4.29 -7.63
C ALA A 214 -15.96 -4.61 -9.06
N GLY A 215 -15.23 -5.45 -9.79
CA GLY A 215 -15.60 -5.91 -11.13
C GLY A 215 -16.39 -7.23 -11.07
N ASN A 216 -17.51 -7.33 -11.80
CA ASN A 216 -18.18 -8.62 -12.05
C ASN A 216 -17.40 -9.52 -13.05
N GLN A 217 -16.14 -9.19 -13.32
CA GLN A 217 -15.25 -9.92 -14.23
C GLN A 217 -13.84 -9.92 -13.63
N GLU A 218 -13.18 -11.07 -13.71
CA GLU A 218 -11.75 -11.27 -13.41
C GLU A 218 -10.87 -10.55 -14.44
N VAL A 219 -10.93 -9.22 -14.48
CA VAL A 219 -9.88 -8.45 -15.15
C VAL A 219 -8.92 -8.04 -14.05
N PRO A 220 -7.72 -8.64 -13.99
CA PRO A 220 -6.71 -8.25 -13.01
C PRO A 220 -6.47 -6.74 -13.07
N ALA A 221 -5.94 -6.17 -11.98
CA ALA A 221 -5.20 -4.93 -12.10
C ALA A 221 -4.19 -5.07 -13.26
N GLY A 222 -3.88 -3.97 -13.93
CA GLY A 222 -2.87 -3.98 -14.98
C GLY A 222 -1.48 -4.23 -14.39
N MET A 223 -0.50 -3.46 -14.86
CA MET A 223 0.84 -3.53 -14.30
C MET A 223 0.86 -3.01 -12.86
N THR A 224 1.62 -3.67 -11.99
CA THR A 224 1.93 -3.19 -10.64
C THR A 224 3.43 -2.91 -10.55
N THR A 225 3.81 -1.72 -10.09
CA THR A 225 5.20 -1.29 -9.96
C THR A 225 5.47 -0.57 -8.64
N ALA A 226 6.72 -0.69 -8.15
CA ALA A 226 7.15 -0.01 -6.92
C ALA A 226 7.55 1.46 -7.13
N SER A 227 7.77 1.87 -8.38
CA SER A 227 8.23 3.22 -8.75
C SER A 227 7.49 3.72 -9.99
N PRO A 228 7.20 5.04 -10.08
CA PRO A 228 6.67 5.66 -11.29
C PRO A 228 7.51 5.39 -12.54
N ASP A 229 8.82 5.17 -12.40
CA ASP A 229 9.72 4.82 -13.51
C ASP A 229 9.37 3.49 -14.19
N GLY A 230 8.67 2.59 -13.49
CA GLY A 230 8.14 1.37 -14.08
C GLY A 230 6.89 1.59 -14.94
N LEU A 231 6.26 2.77 -14.89
CA LEU A 231 5.10 3.10 -15.71
C LEU A 231 5.54 3.55 -17.11
N ALA A 232 4.80 3.12 -18.13
CA ALA A 232 5.12 3.39 -19.53
C ALA A 232 4.92 4.87 -19.91
N ASP A 233 5.82 5.39 -20.73
CA ASP A 233 5.78 6.75 -21.25
C ASP A 233 4.54 6.97 -22.15
N ALA A 234 3.97 8.17 -22.10
CA ALA A 234 2.86 8.63 -22.95
C ALA A 234 1.74 7.59 -23.17
N SER A 235 1.39 6.84 -22.12
CA SER A 235 0.53 5.65 -22.21
C SER A 235 -0.79 5.78 -21.47
N TYR A 236 -0.93 6.79 -20.60
CA TYR A 236 -2.08 6.91 -19.69
C TYR A 236 -3.02 8.04 -20.12
N ASP A 237 -4.32 7.76 -20.04
CA ASP A 237 -5.39 8.74 -20.26
C ASP A 237 -5.72 9.49 -18.96
N LEU A 238 -5.47 8.85 -17.82
CA LEU A 238 -5.67 9.41 -16.49
C LEU A 238 -4.54 8.96 -15.56
N VAL A 239 -3.97 9.89 -14.81
CA VAL A 239 -3.06 9.62 -13.69
C VAL A 239 -3.66 10.22 -12.43
N VAL A 240 -3.70 9.44 -11.35
CA VAL A 240 -4.23 9.88 -10.06
C VAL A 240 -3.21 9.63 -8.97
N GLU A 241 -2.98 10.61 -8.12
CA GLU A 241 -2.00 10.52 -7.04
C GLU A 241 -2.51 11.23 -5.77
N ILE A 242 -2.26 10.60 -4.63
CA ILE A 242 -2.27 11.27 -3.32
C ILE A 242 -0.82 11.27 -2.84
N PRO A 243 -0.03 12.35 -3.06
CA PRO A 243 1.38 12.34 -2.73
C PRO A 243 1.60 12.24 -1.21
N ASP A 244 2.53 11.37 -0.81
CA ASP A 244 3.02 11.30 0.57
C ASP A 244 3.82 12.56 0.92
N VAL A 245 3.19 13.47 1.67
CA VAL A 245 3.86 14.69 2.11
C VAL A 245 4.74 14.39 3.32
N THR A 246 6.03 14.16 3.06
CA THR A 246 7.03 13.98 4.12
C THR A 246 7.59 15.34 4.55
N PRO A 247 7.52 15.72 5.85
CA PRO A 247 8.12 16.96 6.32
C PRO A 247 9.60 17.07 5.90
N ARG A 248 9.99 18.25 5.39
CA ARG A 248 11.36 18.58 4.95
C ARG A 248 11.88 17.83 3.70
N VAL A 249 11.06 17.02 3.05
CA VAL A 249 11.38 16.42 1.75
C VAL A 249 10.39 16.96 0.72
N ASP A 250 10.90 17.56 -0.36
CA ASP A 250 10.07 18.21 -1.38
C ASP A 250 10.08 17.41 -2.68
N THR A 251 9.16 16.46 -2.78
CA THR A 251 8.95 15.59 -3.96
C THR A 251 7.94 16.16 -4.95
N LEU A 252 7.41 17.37 -4.72
CA LEU A 252 6.30 17.94 -5.49
C LEU A 252 6.64 18.15 -6.98
N ALA A 253 7.92 18.46 -7.28
CA ALA A 253 8.36 18.61 -8.66
C ALA A 253 8.45 17.25 -9.38
N GLU A 254 8.79 16.18 -8.66
CA GLU A 254 8.91 14.83 -9.21
C GLU A 254 7.54 14.29 -9.62
N SER A 255 6.49 14.51 -8.83
CA SER A 255 5.11 14.15 -9.21
C SER A 255 4.69 14.80 -10.53
N TRP A 256 5.02 16.09 -10.74
CA TRP A 256 4.76 16.75 -12.03
C TRP A 256 5.57 16.15 -13.19
N ALA A 257 6.87 15.89 -12.97
CA ALA A 257 7.73 15.29 -13.99
C ALA A 257 7.24 13.89 -14.40
N HIS A 258 6.83 13.08 -13.42
CA HIS A 258 6.25 11.77 -13.68
C HIS A 258 4.94 11.87 -14.44
N ALA A 259 4.00 12.72 -13.99
CA ALA A 259 2.73 12.92 -14.69
C ALA A 259 2.94 13.38 -16.14
N ALA A 260 3.85 14.33 -16.38
CA ALA A 260 4.17 14.82 -17.72
C ALA A 260 4.77 13.73 -18.63
N ARG A 261 5.60 12.83 -18.07
CA ARG A 261 6.22 11.73 -18.82
C ARG A 261 5.22 10.66 -19.23
N ILE A 262 4.32 10.25 -18.32
CA ILE A 262 3.49 9.06 -18.53
C ILE A 262 2.14 9.38 -19.19
N LEU A 263 1.65 10.61 -19.09
CA LEU A 263 0.38 11.00 -19.71
C LEU A 263 0.51 11.12 -21.23
N LYS A 264 -0.54 10.69 -21.93
CA LYS A 264 -0.75 11.07 -23.33
C LYS A 264 -1.06 12.55 -23.43
N SER A 265 -0.80 13.15 -24.60
CA SER A 265 -1.43 14.43 -24.94
C SER A 265 -2.95 14.29 -24.88
N GLY A 266 -3.62 15.27 -24.27
CA GLY A 266 -5.04 15.24 -23.92
C GLY A 266 -5.39 14.48 -22.63
N GLY A 267 -4.43 13.74 -22.05
CA GLY A 267 -4.62 13.00 -20.80
C GLY A 267 -4.78 13.90 -19.57
N SER A 268 -5.42 13.38 -18.53
CA SER A 268 -5.72 14.13 -17.31
C SER A 268 -4.86 13.68 -16.13
N TYR A 269 -4.40 14.63 -15.31
CA TYR A 269 -3.77 14.38 -14.02
C TYR A 269 -4.67 14.85 -12.88
N VAL A 270 -4.88 14.03 -11.86
CA VAL A 270 -5.63 14.38 -10.65
C VAL A 270 -4.73 14.18 -9.43
N ALA A 271 -4.59 15.23 -8.62
CA ALA A 271 -3.82 15.15 -7.37
C ALA A 271 -4.64 15.68 -6.19
N ALA A 272 -4.57 14.99 -5.05
CA ALA A 272 -5.17 15.45 -3.79
C ALA A 272 -4.12 15.49 -2.67
N MET A 273 -4.13 16.57 -1.88
CA MET A 273 -3.15 16.80 -0.80
C MET A 273 -3.66 17.88 0.19
N PRO A 274 -3.00 18.11 1.33
CA PRO A 274 -3.35 19.23 2.20
C PRO A 274 -3.30 20.57 1.45
N SER A 275 -4.22 21.49 1.75
CA SER A 275 -4.39 22.75 0.98
C SER A 275 -3.11 23.58 0.92
N ALA A 276 -2.37 23.68 2.03
CA ALA A 276 -1.11 24.41 2.08
C ALA A 276 -0.02 23.78 1.18
N VAL A 277 -0.10 22.47 0.94
CA VAL A 277 0.81 21.76 0.04
C VAL A 277 0.39 21.98 -1.41
N MET A 278 -0.92 21.96 -1.70
CA MET A 278 -1.46 22.22 -3.04
C MET A 278 -1.03 23.59 -3.58
N ASP A 279 -1.04 24.62 -2.74
CA ASP A 279 -0.61 25.96 -3.17
C ASP A 279 0.88 26.00 -3.58
N ARG A 280 1.73 25.17 -2.96
CA ARG A 280 3.15 25.00 -3.38
C ARG A 280 3.29 24.10 -4.60
N PHE A 281 2.44 23.08 -4.69
CA PHE A 281 2.38 22.16 -5.82
C PHE A 281 2.03 22.87 -7.12
N GLU A 282 1.00 23.73 -7.11
CA GLU A 282 0.58 24.48 -8.30
C GLU A 282 1.66 25.47 -8.78
N LYS A 283 2.46 26.04 -7.88
CA LYS A 283 3.59 26.93 -8.25
C LYS A 283 4.66 26.22 -9.08
N LYS A 284 4.77 24.91 -8.95
CA LYS A 284 5.72 24.07 -9.69
C LYS A 284 5.13 23.45 -10.96
N ARG A 285 3.87 23.76 -11.29
CA ARG A 285 3.18 23.19 -12.44
C ARG A 285 3.94 23.52 -13.73
N PRO A 286 4.32 22.52 -14.54
CA PRO A 286 5.00 22.76 -15.80
C PRO A 286 4.05 23.38 -16.84
N LYS A 287 4.63 23.99 -17.88
CA LYS A 287 3.87 24.44 -19.04
C LYS A 287 3.18 23.25 -19.72
N GLY A 288 2.03 23.49 -20.34
CA GLY A 288 1.24 22.45 -21.02
C GLY A 288 0.12 21.85 -20.18
N PHE A 289 0.14 21.99 -18.84
CA PHE A 289 -0.97 21.57 -17.99
C PHE A 289 -2.00 22.70 -17.78
N VAL A 290 -3.23 22.48 -18.22
CA VAL A 290 -4.36 23.39 -18.04
C VAL A 290 -5.28 22.85 -16.96
N ARG A 291 -5.61 23.66 -15.95
CA ARG A 291 -6.51 23.24 -14.87
C ARG A 291 -7.93 23.08 -15.39
N ILE A 292 -8.52 21.89 -15.20
CA ILE A 292 -9.90 21.56 -15.55
C ILE A 292 -10.84 21.98 -14.40
N THR A 293 -10.51 21.55 -13.19
CA THR A 293 -11.33 21.77 -11.98
C THR A 293 -10.47 21.73 -10.72
N ALA A 294 -10.96 22.31 -9.63
CA ALA A 294 -10.36 22.23 -8.31
C ALA A 294 -11.42 22.37 -7.21
N ARG A 295 -11.26 21.62 -6.12
CA ARG A 295 -12.15 21.67 -4.95
C ARG A 295 -11.35 21.59 -3.66
N LYS A 296 -11.85 22.23 -2.61
CA LYS A 296 -11.28 22.17 -1.25
C LYS A 296 -12.32 21.64 -0.27
N LYS A 297 -11.91 20.80 0.68
CA LYS A 297 -12.77 20.25 1.74
C LYS A 297 -11.94 19.94 2.98
N LYS A 298 -12.34 20.53 4.12
CA LYS A 298 -11.81 20.22 5.46
C LYS A 298 -10.28 20.16 5.52
N GLY A 299 -9.62 21.20 5.00
CA GLY A 299 -8.16 21.32 5.01
C GLY A 299 -7.44 20.65 3.83
N PHE A 300 -8.12 19.83 3.02
CA PHE A 300 -7.58 19.22 1.82
C PHE A 300 -8.01 19.96 0.56
N ALA A 301 -7.17 19.88 -0.48
CA ALA A 301 -7.45 20.37 -1.81
C ALA A 301 -7.19 19.25 -2.82
N CYS A 302 -8.03 19.18 -3.85
CA CYS A 302 -7.80 18.34 -5.01
C CYS A 302 -8.01 19.18 -6.27
N ALA A 303 -7.21 18.91 -7.29
CA ALA A 303 -7.34 19.56 -8.58
C ALA A 303 -7.06 18.56 -9.70
N ALA A 304 -7.65 18.85 -10.85
CA ALA A 304 -7.46 18.08 -12.07
C ALA A 304 -6.92 19.00 -13.17
N TRP A 305 -5.97 18.50 -13.94
CA TRP A 305 -5.36 19.22 -15.06
C TRP A 305 -5.34 18.35 -16.31
N ARG A 306 -5.42 18.96 -17.49
CA ARG A 306 -5.24 18.31 -18.78
C ARG A 306 -3.88 18.67 -19.36
N LEU A 307 -3.16 17.67 -19.87
CA LEU A 307 -1.96 17.88 -20.66
C LEU A 307 -2.38 18.23 -22.10
N GLY A 308 -1.87 19.35 -22.61
CA GLY A 308 -2.13 19.82 -23.99
C GLY A 308 -1.40 19.04 -25.07
#